data_AF-A0A8S9BWD7-F1
#
_entry.id   AF-A0A8S9BWD7-F1
#
_cell.length_a   1.000
_cell.length_b   1.000
_cell.length_c   1.000
_cell.angle_alpha   90.00
_cell.angle_beta   90.00
_cell.angle_gamma   90.00
#
_symmetry.space_group_name_H-M   'P 1'
#
loop_
_entity.id
_entity.type
_entity.pdbx_description
1 polymer ?
#
loop_
_entity_poly.entity_id
_entity_poly.type
_entity_poly.pdbx_seq_one_letter_code
_entity_poly.pdbx_strand_id
1 'polypeptide(L)'
;MAILESVPGLQACVLVDGNALPEYDDEEIQPTKPGPIGEHQAVRTVSKYIEAVSGKEFGIRISLNTPFKLNCPTLTVRIQIDGKWVGGTYIRKASHPASYRGANVISRVDKDVAGARAAAPDHPRMHFLKPFKFSAINTTTQDAHLENVQSDARLIREIGEIMIQVYRCSKTKSDKSQPRSESEFAGSVVTVHEKALKGQAKSHSLSYGTAQLVPRTKIASCTKLDGKDYPLAIFRFKYRSREALKSLLIIQDSPSPEPPVASRSPSPDLENLSAEERRRVLDFLRSSRNIGPKKEEGGDNIRVKTETTAGVSGSNGVIDLTDDGPVTMTKGGRAKGVVKREHSEDEVAGGSRKKQRAGE
;
A
#
# COMPACT_ATOMS: atom_id res chain seq x y z
N MET A 1 12.25 14.84 -2.49
CA MET A 1 12.64 13.69 -3.32
C MET A 1 13.34 12.72 -2.40
N ALA A 2 12.86 11.50 -2.32
CA ALA A 2 13.40 10.53 -1.39
C ALA A 2 14.78 10.09 -1.88
N ILE A 3 15.76 10.15 -0.99
CA ILE A 3 17.17 9.82 -1.25
C ILE A 3 17.55 8.72 -0.27
N LEU A 4 18.24 7.70 -0.78
CA LEU A 4 18.85 6.67 0.06
C LEU A 4 20.34 6.99 0.20
N GLU A 5 20.78 7.33 1.41
CA GLU A 5 22.18 7.73 1.66
C GLU A 5 23.19 6.66 1.26
N SER A 6 22.84 5.38 1.42
CA SER A 6 23.68 4.25 1.04
C SER A 6 23.81 4.06 -0.49
N VAL A 7 23.04 4.81 -1.29
CA VAL A 7 23.08 4.81 -2.76
C VAL A 7 22.98 6.25 -3.30
N PRO A 8 24.03 7.08 -3.13
CA PRO A 8 23.99 8.49 -3.51
C PRO A 8 23.68 8.69 -4.99
N GLY A 9 22.82 9.67 -5.29
CA GLY A 9 22.41 10.03 -6.64
C GLY A 9 21.28 9.17 -7.24
N LEU A 10 20.82 8.11 -6.56
CA LEU A 10 19.57 7.43 -6.90
C LEU A 10 18.42 8.02 -6.08
N GLN A 11 17.38 8.49 -6.74
CA GLN A 11 16.25 9.15 -6.10
C GLN A 11 14.92 8.67 -6.69
N ALA A 12 13.86 8.74 -5.89
CA ALA A 12 12.50 8.57 -6.35
C ALA A 12 11.59 9.66 -5.79
N CYS A 13 10.53 9.98 -6.51
CA CYS A 13 9.43 10.80 -5.98
C CYS A 13 8.10 10.43 -6.63
N VAL A 14 7.02 10.83 -5.97
CA VAL A 14 5.66 10.78 -6.51
C VAL A 14 5.31 12.15 -7.06
N LEU A 15 4.73 12.17 -8.26
CA LEU A 15 4.37 13.36 -9.01
C LEU A 15 2.85 13.50 -9.08
N VAL A 16 2.32 14.70 -8.87
CA VAL A 16 0.94 15.06 -9.20
C VAL A 16 0.99 16.31 -10.09
N ASP A 17 0.26 16.30 -11.20
CA ASP A 17 0.28 17.39 -12.18
C ASP A 17 1.70 17.77 -12.65
N GLY A 18 2.60 16.77 -12.72
CA GLY A 18 4.01 16.93 -13.11
C GLY A 18 4.96 17.40 -12.01
N ASN A 19 4.44 17.79 -10.85
CA ASN A 19 5.22 18.31 -9.72
C ASN A 19 5.45 17.25 -8.66
N ALA A 20 6.65 17.23 -8.07
CA ALA A 20 6.95 16.33 -6.96
C ALA A 20 6.14 16.72 -5.71
N LEU A 21 5.48 15.74 -5.10
CA LEU A 21 4.76 15.95 -3.84
C LEU A 21 5.74 16.26 -2.70
N PRO A 22 5.33 17.09 -1.72
CA PRO A 22 6.02 17.19 -0.44
C PRO A 22 6.13 15.81 0.22
N GLU A 23 7.32 15.52 0.74
CA GLU A 23 7.63 14.27 1.43
C GLU A 23 7.93 14.60 2.88
N TYR A 24 7.38 13.79 3.79
CA TYR A 24 7.58 13.91 5.23
C TYR A 24 8.31 12.67 5.75
N ASP A 25 9.11 12.83 6.79
CA ASP A 25 9.91 11.75 7.33
C ASP A 25 9.04 10.66 7.98
N ASP A 26 9.48 9.42 7.82
CA ASP A 26 8.88 8.24 8.43
C ASP A 26 10.00 7.50 9.19
N GLU A 27 9.99 7.66 10.51
CA GLU A 27 11.05 7.14 11.39
C GLU A 27 10.93 5.62 11.61
N GLU A 28 9.83 5.01 11.18
CA GLU A 28 9.56 3.58 11.38
C GLU A 28 9.97 2.72 10.18
N ILE A 29 11.25 2.40 10.08
CA ILE A 29 11.76 1.40 9.13
C ILE A 29 12.05 0.11 9.90
N GLN A 30 11.09 -0.81 9.88
CA GLN A 30 11.29 -2.15 10.42
C GLN A 30 11.66 -3.16 9.31
N PRO A 31 12.52 -4.15 9.60
CA PRO A 31 12.76 -5.28 8.70
C PRO A 31 11.44 -5.99 8.38
N THR A 32 11.14 -6.15 7.09
CA THR A 32 9.92 -6.85 6.64
C THR A 32 10.06 -8.37 6.67
N LYS A 33 11.27 -8.88 6.90
CA LYS A 33 11.60 -10.31 6.94
C LYS A 33 12.57 -10.57 8.10
N PRO A 34 12.54 -11.76 8.72
CA PRO A 34 13.55 -12.13 9.70
C PRO A 34 14.90 -12.43 9.04
N GLY A 35 15.97 -12.23 9.81
CA GLY A 35 17.33 -12.61 9.44
C GLY A 35 18.01 -11.66 8.42
N PRO A 36 19.14 -12.11 7.82
CA PRO A 36 20.02 -11.25 7.04
C PRO A 36 19.37 -10.57 5.82
N ILE A 37 18.32 -11.19 5.27
CA ILE A 37 17.57 -10.64 4.14
C ILE A 37 16.80 -9.38 4.57
N GLY A 38 16.12 -9.43 5.71
CA GLY A 38 15.35 -8.29 6.20
C GLY A 38 16.22 -7.14 6.63
N GLU A 39 17.33 -7.44 7.30
CA GLU A 39 18.35 -6.46 7.68
C GLU A 39 18.91 -5.74 6.45
N HIS A 40 19.26 -6.49 5.39
CA HIS A 40 19.71 -5.91 4.13
C HIS A 40 18.65 -4.98 3.52
N GLN A 41 17.39 -5.41 3.49
CA GLN A 41 16.32 -4.59 2.92
C GLN A 41 16.07 -3.34 3.75
N ALA A 42 16.13 -3.43 5.08
CA ALA A 42 15.95 -2.28 5.98
C ALA A 42 16.99 -1.18 5.71
N VAL A 43 18.28 -1.53 5.62
CA VAL A 43 19.36 -0.55 5.33
C VAL A 43 19.34 -0.02 3.88
N ARG A 44 18.56 -0.66 3.01
CA ARG A 44 18.32 -0.22 1.62
C ARG A 44 16.95 0.42 1.44
N THR A 45 16.21 0.67 2.53
CA THR A 45 14.89 1.29 2.47
C THR A 45 14.97 2.74 2.90
N VAL A 46 14.31 3.61 2.14
CA VAL A 46 13.88 4.93 2.62
C VAL A 46 12.36 4.94 2.62
N SER A 47 11.77 5.43 3.70
CA SER A 47 10.33 5.55 3.84
C SER A 47 9.96 7.02 4.04
N LYS A 48 8.89 7.47 3.39
CA LYS A 48 8.36 8.84 3.48
C LYS A 48 6.85 8.82 3.48
N TYR A 49 6.24 9.78 4.16
CA TYR A 49 4.82 10.08 3.99
C TYR A 49 4.60 11.11 2.88
N ILE A 50 3.48 10.98 2.17
CA ILE A 50 3.03 11.95 1.16
C ILE A 50 1.53 12.20 1.30
N GLU A 51 1.09 13.41 0.93
CA GLU A 51 -0.32 13.76 0.89
C GLU A 51 -1.01 13.13 -0.33
N ALA A 52 -2.12 12.45 -0.11
CA ALA A 52 -2.99 11.89 -1.13
C ALA A 52 -4.29 12.70 -1.18
N VAL A 53 -4.64 13.17 -2.38
CA VAL A 53 -5.88 13.88 -2.67
C VAL A 53 -6.72 13.02 -3.59
N SER A 54 -7.95 12.71 -3.16
CA SER A 54 -8.88 11.87 -3.91
C SER A 54 -9.12 12.40 -5.32
N GLY A 55 -9.12 11.48 -6.30
CA GLY A 55 -9.33 11.77 -7.70
C GLY A 55 -8.10 12.28 -8.45
N LYS A 56 -7.01 12.66 -7.76
CA LYS A 56 -5.78 13.09 -8.43
C LYS A 56 -5.02 11.92 -9.02
N GLU A 57 -4.66 12.06 -10.29
CA GLU A 57 -3.73 11.16 -10.95
C GLU A 57 -2.31 11.45 -10.49
N PHE A 58 -1.51 10.39 -10.37
CA PHE A 58 -0.13 10.51 -9.94
C PHE A 58 0.82 9.66 -10.80
N GLY A 59 2.07 10.10 -10.85
CA GLY A 59 3.17 9.37 -11.47
C GLY A 59 4.29 9.11 -10.49
N ILE A 60 5.20 8.22 -10.88
CA ILE A 60 6.39 7.88 -10.11
C ILE A 60 7.59 8.20 -10.98
N ARG A 61 8.49 9.06 -10.49
CA ARG A 61 9.75 9.40 -11.17
C ARG A 61 10.92 8.77 -10.44
N ILE A 62 11.79 8.12 -11.20
CA ILE A 62 13.08 7.62 -10.74
C ILE A 62 14.16 8.44 -11.44
N SER A 63 15.06 9.01 -10.66
CA SER A 63 16.14 9.88 -11.15
C SER A 63 17.50 9.30 -10.80
N LEU A 64 18.40 9.28 -11.78
CA LEU A 64 19.82 9.07 -11.57
C LEU A 64 20.54 10.39 -11.74
N ASN A 65 21.29 10.80 -10.71
CA ASN A 65 22.07 12.02 -10.64
C ASN A 65 23.52 11.70 -10.28
N THR A 66 24.43 12.64 -10.51
CA THR A 66 25.78 12.58 -9.92
C THR A 66 25.66 12.57 -8.38
N PRO A 67 26.42 11.75 -7.64
CA PRO A 67 27.56 10.92 -8.06
C PRO A 67 27.23 9.44 -8.34
N PHE A 68 25.99 9.10 -8.71
CA PHE A 68 25.59 7.71 -8.92
C PHE A 68 26.47 6.98 -9.96
N LYS A 69 26.82 5.72 -9.66
CA LYS A 69 27.61 4.85 -10.54
C LYS A 69 26.78 3.67 -11.02
N LEU A 70 26.44 3.67 -12.31
CA LEU A 70 25.76 2.58 -12.98
C LEU A 70 26.76 1.48 -13.39
N ASN A 71 27.12 0.63 -12.42
CA ASN A 71 28.03 -0.51 -12.57
C ASN A 71 27.35 -1.78 -13.12
N CYS A 72 26.22 -1.65 -13.79
CA CYS A 72 25.51 -2.76 -14.44
C CYS A 72 24.90 -2.29 -15.77
N PRO A 73 24.57 -3.21 -16.68
CA PRO A 73 23.95 -2.83 -17.97
C PRO A 73 22.59 -2.11 -17.82
N THR A 74 21.80 -2.53 -16.83
CA THR A 74 20.42 -2.07 -16.64
C THR A 74 20.08 -1.96 -15.16
N LEU A 75 19.30 -0.93 -14.78
CA LEU A 75 18.50 -0.96 -13.57
C LEU A 75 17.06 -1.35 -13.90
N THR A 76 16.52 -2.29 -13.16
CA THR A 76 15.09 -2.61 -13.23
C THR A 76 14.39 -1.99 -12.04
N VAL A 77 13.35 -1.22 -12.33
CA VAL A 77 12.48 -0.63 -11.32
C VAL A 77 11.20 -1.45 -11.30
N ARG A 78 10.85 -2.00 -10.14
CA ARG A 78 9.59 -2.72 -9.88
C ARG A 78 8.72 -1.86 -8.98
N ILE A 79 7.47 -1.67 -9.36
CA ILE A 79 6.52 -0.84 -8.62
C ILE A 79 5.39 -1.72 -8.10
N GLN A 80 5.22 -1.70 -6.79
CA GLN A 80 4.07 -2.23 -6.09
C GLN A 80 3.28 -1.08 -5.47
N ILE A 81 1.96 -1.16 -5.53
CA ILE A 81 1.08 -0.20 -4.88
C ILE A 81 -0.02 -1.02 -4.20
N ASP A 82 -0.26 -0.74 -2.93
CA ASP A 82 -1.20 -1.48 -2.09
C ASP A 82 -0.95 -3.00 -2.11
N GLY A 83 0.32 -3.40 -1.97
CA GLY A 83 0.75 -4.81 -2.03
C GLY A 83 0.74 -5.43 -3.44
N LYS A 84 0.06 -4.81 -4.41
CA LYS A 84 -0.11 -5.35 -5.76
C LYS A 84 1.01 -4.91 -6.70
N TRP A 85 1.54 -5.83 -7.50
CA TRP A 85 2.49 -5.48 -8.54
C TRP A 85 1.78 -4.83 -9.75
N VAL A 86 1.98 -3.53 -9.94
CA VAL A 86 1.29 -2.74 -10.97
C VAL A 86 2.13 -2.47 -12.21
N GLY A 87 3.45 -2.72 -12.14
CA GLY A 87 4.33 -2.55 -13.28
C GLY A 87 5.77 -2.25 -12.91
N GLY A 88 6.47 -1.58 -13.82
CA GLY A 88 7.88 -1.26 -13.67
C GLY A 88 8.48 -0.68 -14.94
N THR A 89 9.76 -0.32 -14.87
CA THR A 89 10.50 0.22 -16.01
C THR A 89 11.98 -0.18 -15.95
N TYR A 90 12.70 0.12 -17.03
CA TYR A 90 14.13 -0.17 -17.16
C TYR A 90 14.90 1.11 -17.43
N ILE A 91 15.94 1.36 -16.64
CA ILE A 91 16.95 2.38 -16.95
C ILE A 91 18.14 1.67 -17.57
N ARG A 92 18.19 1.69 -18.91
CA ARG A 92 19.27 1.09 -19.68
C ARG A 92 20.35 2.12 -19.93
N LYS A 93 21.60 1.77 -19.62
CA LYS A 93 22.76 2.61 -19.91
C LYS A 93 22.87 2.93 -21.41
N ALA A 94 22.69 1.90 -22.24
CA ALA A 94 22.74 2.01 -23.70
C ALA A 94 21.66 2.92 -24.30
N SER A 95 20.57 3.20 -23.57
CA SER A 95 19.52 4.10 -24.04
C SER A 95 19.80 5.58 -23.78
N HIS A 96 20.83 5.91 -22.98
CA HIS A 96 21.20 7.30 -22.68
C HIS A 96 22.74 7.47 -22.69
N PRO A 97 23.43 7.15 -23.80
CA PRO A 97 24.90 7.10 -23.82
C PRO A 97 25.56 8.43 -23.43
N ALA A 98 24.95 9.56 -23.80
CA ALA A 98 25.44 10.90 -23.46
C ALA A 98 25.39 11.21 -21.94
N SER A 99 24.59 10.48 -21.17
CA SER A 99 24.43 10.70 -19.72
C SER A 99 25.45 9.94 -18.87
N TYR A 100 26.32 9.14 -19.49
CA TYR A 100 27.30 8.32 -18.78
C TYR A 100 28.72 8.51 -19.31
N ARG A 101 29.69 8.54 -18.40
CA ARG A 101 31.12 8.39 -18.71
C ARG A 101 31.67 7.20 -17.94
N GLY A 102 31.99 6.11 -18.64
CA GLY A 102 32.25 4.84 -17.97
C GLY A 102 31.02 4.45 -17.15
N ALA A 103 31.18 4.13 -15.87
CA ALA A 103 30.05 3.86 -14.97
C ALA A 103 29.40 5.12 -14.37
N ASN A 104 30.05 6.27 -14.43
CA ASN A 104 29.58 7.46 -13.74
C ASN A 104 28.42 8.13 -14.50
N VAL A 105 27.39 8.54 -13.76
CA VAL A 105 26.35 9.45 -14.26
C VAL A 105 26.91 10.87 -14.32
N ILE A 106 26.90 11.46 -15.51
CA ILE A 106 27.38 12.83 -15.77
C ILE A 106 26.26 13.81 -16.10
N SER A 107 25.06 13.31 -16.43
CA SER A 107 23.86 14.12 -16.59
C SER A 107 22.67 13.38 -16.00
N ARG A 108 21.68 14.13 -15.49
CA ARG A 108 20.46 13.56 -14.91
C ARG A 108 19.74 12.64 -15.92
N VAL A 109 19.29 11.47 -15.44
CA VAL A 109 18.44 10.54 -16.19
C VAL A 109 17.17 10.30 -15.42
N ASP A 110 16.04 10.70 -16.00
CA ASP A 110 14.71 10.50 -15.42
C ASP A 110 13.95 9.39 -16.14
N LYS A 111 13.20 8.61 -15.36
CA LYS A 111 12.17 7.71 -15.86
C LYS A 111 10.89 7.85 -15.07
N ASP A 112 9.82 8.12 -15.80
CA ASP A 112 8.50 8.31 -15.26
C ASP A 112 7.61 7.09 -15.55
N VAL A 113 6.83 6.71 -14.56
CA VAL A 113 5.79 5.68 -14.66
C VAL A 113 4.50 6.27 -14.12
N ALA A 114 3.57 6.60 -15.02
CA ALA A 114 2.31 7.28 -14.68
C ALA A 114 1.09 6.34 -14.63
N GLY A 115 1.27 5.05 -14.89
CA GLY A 115 0.14 4.12 -14.93
C GLY A 115 0.53 2.68 -15.23
N ALA A 116 -0.45 1.79 -15.06
CA ALA A 116 -0.36 0.39 -15.44
C ALA A 116 -0.58 0.23 -16.95
N ARG A 117 0.13 -0.72 -17.58
CA ARG A 117 -0.04 -1.02 -19.00
C ARG A 117 -0.71 -2.37 -19.19
N ALA A 118 -1.72 -2.40 -20.05
CA ALA A 118 -2.47 -3.61 -20.40
C ALA A 118 -2.53 -3.82 -21.92
N ALA A 119 -2.84 -5.04 -22.31
CA ALA A 119 -3.19 -5.38 -23.69
C ALA A 119 -4.36 -4.51 -24.16
N ALA A 120 -4.30 -4.03 -25.40
CA ALA A 120 -5.44 -3.47 -26.10
C ALA A 120 -5.83 -4.47 -27.20
N PRO A 121 -6.80 -5.37 -26.96
CA PRO A 121 -7.12 -6.48 -27.86
C PRO A 121 -7.43 -6.02 -29.29
N ASP A 122 -8.13 -4.90 -29.42
CA ASP A 122 -8.54 -4.33 -30.71
C ASP A 122 -7.44 -3.48 -31.39
N HIS A 123 -6.29 -3.29 -30.74
CA HIS A 123 -5.21 -2.44 -31.22
C HIS A 123 -3.82 -3.11 -31.09
N PRO A 124 -3.39 -3.95 -32.05
CA PRO A 124 -2.20 -4.81 -31.91
C PRO A 124 -0.85 -4.08 -31.77
N ARG A 125 -0.81 -2.78 -32.11
CA ARG A 125 0.37 -1.90 -31.99
C ARG A 125 0.27 -0.92 -30.82
N MET A 126 -0.81 -0.97 -30.05
CA MET A 126 -1.04 -0.10 -28.90
C MET A 126 -1.20 -0.94 -27.64
N HIS A 127 -1.04 -0.29 -26.49
CA HIS A 127 -1.45 -0.79 -25.19
C HIS A 127 -2.40 0.22 -24.56
N PHE A 128 -3.24 -0.22 -23.64
CA PHE A 128 -3.90 0.71 -22.72
C PHE A 128 -2.91 1.12 -21.63
N LEU A 129 -2.80 2.42 -21.40
CA LEU A 129 -2.22 2.99 -20.20
C LEU A 129 -3.38 3.41 -19.29
N LYS A 130 -3.43 2.82 -18.10
CA LYS A 130 -4.38 3.19 -17.04
C LYS A 130 -3.65 4.04 -16.00
N PRO A 131 -3.88 5.37 -15.97
CA PRO A 131 -3.20 6.25 -15.03
C PRO A 131 -3.42 5.80 -13.58
N PHE A 132 -2.41 5.94 -12.73
CA PHE A 132 -2.62 5.73 -11.29
C PHE A 132 -3.39 6.91 -10.71
N LYS A 133 -4.37 6.64 -9.83
CA LYS A 133 -5.22 7.66 -9.24
C LYS A 133 -5.48 7.37 -7.77
N PHE A 134 -5.32 8.36 -6.91
CA PHE A 134 -5.69 8.23 -5.51
C PHE A 134 -7.22 8.16 -5.37
N SER A 135 -7.72 7.21 -4.60
CA SER A 135 -9.15 7.08 -4.28
C SER A 135 -9.33 7.01 -2.77
N ALA A 136 -10.32 7.71 -2.23
CA ALA A 136 -10.72 7.52 -0.84
C ALA A 136 -11.13 6.06 -0.61
N ILE A 137 -10.81 5.56 0.58
CA ILE A 137 -11.36 4.31 1.11
C ILE A 137 -12.75 4.62 1.66
N ASN A 138 -13.75 3.88 1.22
CA ASN A 138 -15.11 4.01 1.73
C ASN A 138 -15.32 3.10 2.95
N THR A 139 -16.07 3.60 3.92
CA THR A 139 -16.45 2.82 5.12
C THR A 139 -17.91 2.42 5.08
N THR A 140 -18.21 1.18 5.48
CA THR A 140 -19.57 0.70 5.74
C THR A 140 -19.73 0.30 7.21
N THR A 141 -20.93 0.50 7.75
CA THR A 141 -21.34 0.13 9.11
C THR A 141 -22.31 -1.06 9.12
N GLN A 142 -22.57 -1.67 7.96
CA GLN A 142 -23.53 -2.77 7.86
C GLN A 142 -22.94 -4.05 8.44
N ASP A 143 -23.62 -4.61 9.45
CA ASP A 143 -23.19 -5.81 10.17
C ASP A 143 -23.11 -7.07 9.27
N ALA A 144 -23.80 -7.09 8.13
CA ALA A 144 -23.69 -8.15 7.13
C ALA A 144 -22.27 -8.30 6.56
N HIS A 145 -21.41 -7.29 6.71
CA HIS A 145 -19.99 -7.33 6.33
C HIS A 145 -19.05 -7.76 7.47
N LEU A 146 -19.55 -8.11 8.66
CA LEU A 146 -18.71 -8.51 9.79
C LEU A 146 -17.90 -9.79 9.49
N GLU A 147 -18.44 -10.71 8.70
CA GLU A 147 -17.73 -11.92 8.25
C GLU A 147 -16.45 -11.59 7.45
N ASN A 148 -16.40 -10.40 6.83
CA ASN A 148 -15.27 -9.94 6.03
C ASN A 148 -14.26 -9.10 6.80
N VAL A 149 -14.46 -8.82 8.10
CA VAL A 149 -13.57 -7.93 8.87
C VAL A 149 -12.13 -8.42 8.90
N GLN A 150 -11.90 -9.73 8.97
CA GLN A 150 -10.53 -10.28 8.94
C GLN A 150 -9.87 -10.12 7.56
N SER A 151 -10.62 -10.32 6.47
CA SER A 151 -10.11 -10.08 5.11
C SER A 151 -9.88 -8.59 4.86
N ASP A 152 -10.77 -7.73 5.34
CA ASP A 152 -10.64 -6.28 5.27
C ASP A 152 -9.41 -5.81 6.06
N ALA A 153 -9.18 -6.35 7.25
CA ALA A 153 -7.99 -6.05 8.04
C ALA A 153 -6.70 -6.45 7.30
N ARG A 154 -6.66 -7.60 6.63
CA ARG A 154 -5.52 -8.02 5.79
C ARG A 154 -5.31 -7.06 4.62
N LEU A 155 -6.39 -6.69 3.93
CA LEU A 155 -6.35 -5.75 2.80
C LEU A 155 -5.84 -4.36 3.27
N ILE A 156 -6.37 -3.87 4.37
CA ILE A 156 -6.01 -2.57 4.95
C ILE A 156 -4.54 -2.52 5.31
N ARG A 157 -3.89 -3.62 5.75
CA ARG A 157 -2.44 -3.63 6.05
C ARG A 157 -1.58 -3.25 4.86
N GLU A 158 -1.95 -3.64 3.65
CA GLU A 158 -1.17 -3.37 2.44
C GLU A 158 -1.52 -2.03 1.80
N ILE A 159 -2.76 -1.55 1.96
CA ILE A 159 -3.24 -0.29 1.37
C ILE A 159 -2.50 0.94 1.89
N GLY A 160 -2.38 1.95 1.04
CA GLY A 160 -1.81 3.25 1.38
C GLY A 160 -0.30 3.27 1.24
N GLU A 161 0.28 2.36 0.44
CA GLU A 161 1.72 2.32 0.22
C GLU A 161 2.08 2.16 -1.26
N ILE A 162 3.03 2.98 -1.72
CA ILE A 162 3.74 2.80 -2.98
C ILE A 162 5.15 2.30 -2.64
N MET A 163 5.49 1.08 -3.07
CA MET A 163 6.81 0.49 -2.90
C MET A 163 7.52 0.40 -4.26
N ILE A 164 8.70 1.00 -4.33
CA ILE A 164 9.54 1.03 -5.53
C ILE A 164 10.84 0.28 -5.20
N GLN A 165 11.08 -0.83 -5.88
CA GLN A 165 12.29 -1.62 -5.72
C GLN A 165 13.18 -1.48 -6.95
N VAL A 166 14.44 -1.11 -6.74
CA VAL A 166 15.44 -0.96 -7.80
C VAL A 166 16.44 -2.10 -7.73
N TYR A 167 16.68 -2.78 -8.85
CA TYR A 167 17.60 -3.92 -8.93
C TYR A 167 18.68 -3.68 -9.99
N ARG A 168 19.92 -4.11 -9.69
CA ARG A 168 20.97 -4.23 -10.71
C ARG A 168 20.70 -5.46 -11.56
N CYS A 169 20.73 -5.30 -12.87
CA CYS A 169 20.35 -6.35 -13.80
C CYS A 169 21.32 -6.46 -14.99
N SER A 170 21.32 -7.66 -15.58
CA SER A 170 22.00 -7.94 -16.84
C SER A 170 21.45 -7.09 -18.00
N LYS A 171 22.05 -7.24 -19.20
CA LYS A 171 21.43 -6.73 -20.43
C LYS A 171 20.02 -7.30 -20.58
N THR A 172 19.08 -6.46 -21.00
CA THR A 172 17.70 -6.88 -21.23
C THR A 172 17.58 -7.67 -22.53
N LYS A 173 16.73 -8.70 -22.54
CA LYS A 173 16.36 -9.47 -23.72
C LYS A 173 14.89 -9.23 -24.04
N SER A 174 14.49 -9.29 -25.31
CA SER A 174 13.08 -9.23 -25.69
C SER A 174 12.33 -10.41 -25.08
N ASP A 175 11.22 -10.14 -24.43
CA ASP A 175 10.35 -11.16 -23.87
C ASP A 175 9.13 -11.36 -24.79
N LYS A 176 8.76 -12.62 -25.00
CA LYS A 176 7.57 -13.01 -25.78
C LYS A 176 6.34 -13.18 -24.89
N SER A 177 6.44 -12.91 -23.60
CA SER A 177 5.30 -12.91 -22.68
C SER A 177 4.17 -12.03 -23.20
N GLN A 178 2.92 -12.44 -22.94
CA GLN A 178 1.77 -11.62 -23.29
C GLN A 178 1.67 -10.41 -22.36
N PRO A 179 1.21 -9.25 -22.85
CA PRO A 179 0.82 -8.15 -22.00
C PRO A 179 -0.32 -8.58 -21.07
N ARG A 180 -0.38 -7.95 -19.89
CA ARG A 180 -1.40 -8.22 -18.87
C ARG A 180 -2.79 -7.85 -19.39
N SER A 181 -3.82 -8.55 -18.94
CA SER A 181 -5.18 -8.24 -19.38
C SER A 181 -5.65 -6.92 -18.78
N GLU A 182 -6.59 -6.27 -19.46
CA GLU A 182 -7.14 -5.01 -18.98
C GLU A 182 -7.92 -5.15 -17.66
N SER A 183 -8.52 -6.32 -17.46
CA SER A 183 -9.30 -6.69 -16.27
C SER A 183 -8.46 -6.79 -14.99
N GLU A 184 -7.15 -7.07 -15.10
CA GLU A 184 -6.22 -7.06 -13.95
C GLU A 184 -6.10 -5.68 -13.29
N PHE A 185 -6.51 -4.63 -14.00
CA PHE A 185 -6.47 -3.24 -13.55
C PHE A 185 -7.87 -2.60 -13.58
N ALA A 186 -8.91 -3.41 -13.35
CA ALA A 186 -10.23 -2.88 -13.09
C ALA A 186 -10.18 -2.03 -11.81
N GLY A 187 -10.58 -0.75 -11.90
CA GLY A 187 -10.64 0.14 -10.75
C GLY A 187 -11.79 -0.27 -9.84
N SER A 188 -11.49 -0.95 -8.75
CA SER A 188 -12.46 -1.21 -7.68
C SER A 188 -12.30 -0.12 -6.62
N VAL A 189 -13.39 0.59 -6.31
CA VAL A 189 -13.45 1.39 -5.09
C VAL A 189 -13.33 0.44 -3.91
N VAL A 190 -12.41 0.73 -2.99
CA VAL A 190 -12.23 -0.08 -1.80
C VAL A 190 -13.26 0.36 -0.76
N THR A 191 -14.18 -0.54 -0.43
CA THR A 191 -15.12 -0.37 0.68
C THR A 191 -14.78 -1.39 1.74
N VAL A 192 -14.54 -0.93 2.97
CA VAL A 192 -14.19 -1.77 4.12
C VAL A 192 -15.11 -1.47 5.30
N HIS A 193 -15.28 -2.43 6.20
CA HIS A 193 -15.99 -2.17 7.44
C HIS A 193 -15.19 -1.21 8.34
N GLU A 194 -15.83 -0.23 8.98
CA GLU A 194 -15.16 0.80 9.81
C GLU A 194 -14.24 0.19 10.89
N LYS A 195 -14.72 -0.86 11.56
CA LYS A 195 -13.94 -1.67 12.53
C LYS A 195 -12.56 -2.10 12.03
N ALA A 196 -12.38 -2.34 10.73
CA ALA A 196 -11.11 -2.78 10.16
C ALA A 196 -10.09 -1.61 9.99
N LEU A 197 -10.56 -0.36 9.96
CA LEU A 197 -9.72 0.85 9.95
C LEU A 197 -9.42 1.38 11.36
N LYS A 198 -10.04 0.84 12.40
CA LYS A 198 -9.87 1.35 13.76
C LYS A 198 -8.40 1.24 14.19
N GLY A 199 -7.80 2.38 14.57
CA GLY A 199 -6.38 2.47 14.91
C GLY A 199 -5.42 2.55 13.71
N GLN A 200 -5.93 2.49 12.48
CA GLN A 200 -5.15 2.66 11.25
C GLN A 200 -5.51 4.01 10.63
N ALA A 201 -4.59 4.97 10.63
CA ALA A 201 -4.79 6.24 9.94
C ALA A 201 -4.62 6.09 8.42
N LYS A 202 -5.33 5.16 7.77
CA LYS A 202 -5.31 4.92 6.31
C LYS A 202 -6.58 5.49 5.70
N SER A 203 -6.44 6.31 4.65
CA SER A 203 -7.59 7.01 4.06
C SER A 203 -7.72 6.87 2.54
N HIS A 204 -6.67 6.44 1.86
CA HIS A 204 -6.65 6.34 0.41
C HIS A 204 -6.12 4.98 -0.05
N SER A 205 -6.60 4.54 -1.20
CA SER A 205 -6.13 3.37 -1.94
C SER A 205 -5.82 3.74 -3.40
N LEU A 206 -5.23 2.80 -4.12
CA LEU A 206 -5.05 2.87 -5.56
C LEU A 206 -6.38 2.65 -6.27
N SER A 207 -6.65 3.53 -7.22
CA SER A 207 -7.60 3.31 -8.30
C SER A 207 -6.91 3.62 -9.64
N TYR A 208 -7.64 3.41 -10.74
CA TYR A 208 -7.16 3.72 -12.07
C TYR A 208 -7.99 4.82 -12.71
N GLY A 209 -7.32 5.71 -13.45
CA GLY A 209 -7.94 6.70 -14.32
C GLY A 209 -8.51 6.09 -15.60
N THR A 210 -9.03 6.94 -16.47
CA THR A 210 -9.55 6.53 -17.77
C THR A 210 -8.42 5.96 -18.64
N ALA A 211 -8.65 4.81 -19.26
CA ALA A 211 -7.66 4.17 -20.11
C ALA A 211 -7.34 5.02 -21.34
N GLN A 212 -6.05 5.15 -21.65
CA GLN A 212 -5.55 5.88 -22.81
C GLN A 212 -4.77 4.93 -23.73
N LEU A 213 -4.97 5.05 -25.04
CA LEU A 213 -4.18 4.29 -26.01
C LEU A 213 -2.78 4.90 -26.14
N VAL A 214 -1.76 4.06 -25.96
CA VAL A 214 -0.35 4.45 -26.08
C VAL A 214 0.41 3.46 -26.96
N PRO A 215 1.52 3.88 -27.60
CA PRO A 215 2.35 2.97 -28.36
C PRO A 215 2.79 1.76 -27.53
N ARG A 216 2.71 0.59 -28.16
CA ARG A 216 3.13 -0.68 -27.57
C ARG A 216 4.60 -0.60 -27.17
N THR A 217 4.86 -0.87 -25.90
CA THR A 217 6.23 -1.01 -25.39
C THR A 217 6.62 -2.49 -25.43
N LYS A 218 7.83 -2.78 -25.91
CA LYS A 218 8.36 -4.16 -25.92
C LYS A 218 8.54 -4.63 -24.48
N ILE A 219 8.01 -5.82 -24.20
CA ILE A 219 8.29 -6.49 -22.93
C ILE A 219 9.72 -7.01 -23.01
N ALA A 220 10.44 -6.85 -21.91
CA ALA A 220 11.80 -7.30 -21.80
C ALA A 220 11.98 -8.00 -20.46
N SER A 221 12.94 -8.91 -20.41
CA SER A 221 13.38 -9.59 -19.19
C SER A 221 14.88 -9.43 -19.00
N CYS A 222 15.32 -9.60 -17.76
CA CYS A 222 16.72 -9.53 -17.38
C CYS A 222 16.94 -10.35 -16.09
N THR A 223 18.18 -10.75 -15.85
CA THR A 223 18.58 -11.44 -14.63
C THR A 223 19.02 -10.42 -13.59
N LYS A 224 18.46 -10.49 -12.37
CA LYS A 224 18.91 -9.71 -11.22
C LYS A 224 20.29 -10.21 -10.79
N LEU A 225 21.27 -9.32 -10.75
CA LEU A 225 22.67 -9.69 -10.49
C LEU A 225 22.92 -10.02 -9.02
N ASP A 226 22.18 -9.38 -8.12
CA ASP A 226 22.34 -9.52 -6.67
C ASP A 226 21.36 -10.56 -6.07
N GLY A 227 20.53 -11.18 -6.91
CA GLY A 227 19.43 -12.04 -6.46
C GLY A 227 18.10 -11.29 -6.30
N LYS A 228 17.03 -12.04 -6.02
CA LYS A 228 15.67 -11.49 -5.95
C LYS A 228 15.39 -10.72 -4.67
N ASP A 229 16.06 -11.09 -3.58
CA ASP A 229 15.85 -10.56 -2.23
C ASP A 229 16.80 -9.42 -1.85
N TYR A 230 17.75 -9.08 -2.73
CA TYR A 230 18.76 -8.04 -2.51
C TYR A 230 18.60 -6.89 -3.53
N PRO A 231 17.55 -6.06 -3.40
CA PRO A 231 17.43 -4.85 -4.19
C PRO A 231 18.55 -3.86 -3.85
N LEU A 232 18.95 -3.07 -4.85
CA LEU A 232 19.89 -1.97 -4.67
C LEU A 232 19.28 -0.88 -3.77
N ALA A 233 17.99 -0.59 -3.92
CA ALA A 233 17.26 0.39 -3.14
C ALA A 233 15.77 0.07 -3.10
N ILE A 234 15.11 0.44 -2.01
CA ILE A 234 13.67 0.39 -1.81
C ILE A 234 13.20 1.77 -1.38
N PHE A 235 12.25 2.35 -2.12
CA PHE A 235 11.58 3.58 -1.74
C PHE A 235 10.14 3.24 -1.36
N ARG A 236 9.73 3.60 -0.15
CA ARG A 236 8.35 3.44 0.35
C ARG A 236 7.73 4.81 0.52
N PHE A 237 6.58 5.02 -0.12
CA PHE A 237 5.77 6.22 0.07
C PHE A 237 4.44 5.81 0.69
N LYS A 238 4.27 6.12 1.98
CA LYS A 238 3.02 5.96 2.71
C LYS A 238 2.12 7.15 2.40
N TYR A 239 1.07 6.94 1.61
CA TYR A 239 0.22 8.03 1.15
C TYR A 239 -1.08 8.13 1.96
N ARG A 240 -1.43 9.32 2.42
CA ARG A 240 -2.55 9.59 3.34
C ARG A 240 -3.19 10.94 3.04
N SER A 241 -4.47 11.08 3.36
CA SER A 241 -5.14 12.38 3.36
C SER A 241 -4.46 13.36 4.31
N ARG A 242 -4.66 14.65 4.09
CA ARG A 242 -4.09 15.69 4.95
C ARG A 242 -4.55 15.56 6.40
N GLU A 243 -5.81 15.24 6.62
CA GLU A 243 -6.39 15.02 7.95
C GLU A 243 -5.73 13.83 8.65
N ALA A 244 -5.46 12.75 7.91
CA ALA A 244 -4.76 11.58 8.45
C ALA A 244 -3.27 11.88 8.74
N LEU A 245 -2.61 12.71 7.95
CA LEU A 245 -1.23 13.15 8.24
C LEU A 245 -1.17 14.05 9.47
N LYS A 246 -2.19 14.91 9.68
CA LYS A 246 -2.33 15.72 10.90
C LYS A 246 -2.61 14.86 12.13
N SER A 247 -3.50 13.88 12.04
CA SER A 247 -3.81 12.98 13.17
C SER A 247 -2.63 12.08 13.55
N LEU A 248 -1.76 11.77 12.59
CA LEU A 248 -0.47 11.11 12.81
C LEU A 248 0.64 12.05 13.29
N LEU A 249 0.35 13.35 13.47
CA LEU A 249 1.31 14.39 13.87
C LEU A 249 2.51 14.55 12.91
N ILE A 250 2.35 14.12 11.65
CA ILE A 250 3.38 14.25 10.61
C ILE A 250 3.39 15.67 10.06
N ILE A 251 2.20 16.27 9.92
CA ILE A 251 2.03 17.67 9.54
C ILE A 251 1.49 18.41 10.75
N GLN A 252 2.13 19.52 11.12
CA GLN A 252 1.63 20.39 12.18
C GLN A 252 0.24 20.92 11.82
N ASP A 253 -0.67 20.89 12.79
CA ASP A 253 -1.86 21.72 12.69
C ASP A 253 -1.43 23.18 12.68
N SER A 254 -1.72 23.88 11.59
CA SER A 254 -1.71 25.33 11.61
C SER A 254 -2.60 25.75 12.77
N PRO A 255 -2.11 26.53 13.76
CA PRO A 255 -2.98 27.04 14.80
C PRO A 255 -4.10 27.78 14.08
N SER A 256 -5.34 27.29 14.26
CA SER A 256 -6.52 28.04 13.84
C SER A 256 -6.33 29.46 14.35
N PRO A 257 -6.55 30.51 13.54
CA PRO A 257 -6.39 31.88 14.01
C PRO A 257 -7.17 31.99 15.31
N GLU A 258 -6.46 32.33 16.39
CA GLU A 258 -7.09 32.55 17.67
C GLU A 258 -8.26 33.50 17.39
N PRO A 259 -9.49 33.18 17.83
CA PRO A 259 -10.56 34.17 17.77
C PRO A 259 -9.98 35.43 18.39
N PRO A 260 -10.11 36.60 17.74
CA PRO A 260 -9.47 37.82 18.21
C PRO A 260 -9.77 37.89 19.69
N VAL A 261 -8.70 37.92 20.50
CA VAL A 261 -8.82 38.05 21.95
C VAL A 261 -9.70 39.27 22.12
N ALA A 262 -10.99 39.05 22.38
CA ALA A 262 -11.88 40.09 22.82
C ALA A 262 -11.16 40.56 24.06
N SER A 263 -10.59 41.77 23.96
CA SER A 263 -9.90 42.45 25.04
C SER A 263 -10.69 42.12 26.28
N ARG A 264 -10.05 41.39 27.21
CA ARG A 264 -10.68 40.96 28.45
C ARG A 264 -11.53 42.12 28.92
N SER A 265 -12.85 42.00 28.85
CA SER A 265 -13.69 42.85 29.66
C SER A 265 -13.15 42.65 31.08
N PRO A 266 -12.84 43.74 31.80
CA PRO A 266 -12.24 43.61 33.12
C PRO A 266 -13.13 42.68 33.93
N SER A 267 -12.50 41.71 34.57
CA SER A 267 -13.14 40.85 35.57
C SER A 267 -14.11 41.71 36.39
N PRO A 268 -15.38 41.31 36.56
CA PRO A 268 -16.26 42.03 37.46
C PRO A 268 -15.61 42.02 38.84
N ASP A 269 -15.20 43.20 39.27
CA ASP A 269 -14.54 43.44 40.54
C ASP A 269 -15.54 43.06 41.64
N LEU A 270 -15.31 41.90 42.28
CA LEU A 270 -16.18 41.35 43.33
C LEU A 270 -16.31 42.31 44.53
N GLU A 271 -15.42 43.31 44.63
CA GLU A 271 -15.43 44.32 45.67
C GLU A 271 -16.52 45.40 45.47
N ASN A 272 -17.06 45.56 44.25
CA ASN A 272 -18.09 46.56 43.91
C ASN A 272 -19.52 46.01 43.79
N LEU A 273 -19.76 44.75 44.20
CA LEU A 273 -21.10 44.17 44.20
C LEU A 273 -21.94 44.70 45.36
N SER A 274 -23.20 45.05 45.07
CA SER A 274 -24.18 45.38 46.11
C SER A 274 -24.44 44.18 47.03
N ALA A 275 -24.92 44.44 48.26
CA ALA A 275 -25.21 43.38 49.24
C ALA A 275 -26.18 42.31 48.70
N GLU A 276 -27.06 42.69 47.77
CA GLU A 276 -28.04 41.81 47.15
C GLU A 276 -27.42 40.90 46.08
N GLU A 277 -26.49 41.41 45.29
CA GLU A 277 -25.77 40.62 44.28
C GLU A 277 -24.80 39.63 44.91
N ARG A 278 -24.13 40.02 46.01
CA ARG A 278 -23.30 39.10 46.82
C ARG A 278 -24.11 37.94 47.40
N ARG A 279 -25.34 38.20 47.83
CA ARG A 279 -26.25 37.16 48.35
C ARG A 279 -26.62 36.14 47.27
N ARG A 280 -26.95 36.60 46.06
CA ARG A 280 -27.30 35.71 44.94
C ARG A 280 -26.15 34.80 44.53
N VAL A 281 -24.92 35.33 44.51
CA VAL A 281 -23.72 34.55 44.18
C VAL A 281 -23.42 33.50 45.27
N LEU A 282 -23.58 33.86 46.54
CA LEU A 282 -23.38 32.92 47.66
C LEU A 282 -24.45 31.83 47.72
N ASP A 283 -25.71 32.15 47.44
CA ASP A 283 -26.79 31.16 47.37
C ASP A 283 -26.59 30.17 46.21
N PHE A 284 -26.07 30.66 45.07
CA PHE A 284 -25.70 29.81 43.92
C PHE A 284 -24.53 28.87 44.24
N LEU A 285 -23.51 29.34 44.96
CA LEU A 285 -22.38 28.50 45.37
C LEU A 285 -22.77 27.48 46.44
N ARG A 286 -23.75 27.81 47.30
CA ARG A 286 -24.30 26.90 48.31
C ARG A 286 -25.18 25.82 47.69
N SER A 287 -25.99 26.14 46.68
CA SER A 287 -26.79 25.14 45.96
C SER A 287 -25.92 24.19 45.12
N SER A 288 -24.79 24.68 44.61
CA SER A 288 -23.83 23.89 43.81
C SER A 288 -23.00 22.89 44.63
N ARG A 289 -22.92 23.03 45.96
CA ARG A 289 -22.10 22.18 46.84
C ARG A 289 -22.80 20.94 47.41
N ASN A 290 -24.10 20.76 47.15
CA ASN A 290 -24.92 19.67 47.71
C ASN A 290 -25.20 18.50 46.75
N ILE A 291 -24.45 18.36 45.65
CA ILE A 291 -24.50 17.16 44.81
C ILE A 291 -23.26 16.30 45.11
N GLY A 292 -23.30 15.66 46.28
CA GLY A 292 -22.41 14.54 46.61
C GLY A 292 -22.97 13.21 46.06
N PRO A 293 -22.12 12.20 45.83
CA PRO A 293 -22.50 10.92 45.24
C PRO A 293 -23.34 10.08 46.21
N LYS A 294 -24.49 9.57 45.73
CA LYS A 294 -25.30 8.59 46.46
C LYS A 294 -24.57 7.25 46.54
N LYS A 295 -24.20 6.84 47.76
CA LYS A 295 -24.05 5.45 48.18
C LYS A 295 -25.44 4.94 48.63
N GLU A 296 -25.82 3.74 48.20
CA GLU A 296 -26.76 2.89 48.94
C GLU A 296 -26.15 1.49 49.07
N GLU A 297 -25.90 1.11 50.32
CA GLU A 297 -25.81 -0.25 50.87
C GLU A 297 -27.20 -0.92 50.73
N GLY A 298 -27.41 -2.23 50.78
CA GLY A 298 -26.60 -3.38 51.18
C GLY A 298 -27.49 -4.63 51.13
N GLY A 299 -26.99 -5.78 51.58
CA GLY A 299 -27.84 -6.96 51.81
C GLY A 299 -27.11 -8.29 51.69
N ASP A 300 -26.81 -8.86 52.85
CA ASP A 300 -26.05 -10.07 53.15
C ASP A 300 -26.50 -11.39 52.50
N ASN A 301 -25.57 -12.36 52.62
CA ASN A 301 -25.77 -13.80 52.92
C ASN A 301 -25.79 -14.81 51.75
N ILE A 302 -24.72 -15.63 51.63
CA ILE A 302 -24.71 -17.09 51.95
C ILE A 302 -23.55 -17.90 51.31
N ARG A 303 -22.80 -18.57 52.20
CA ARG A 303 -22.15 -19.91 52.16
C ARG A 303 -21.26 -20.34 50.97
N VAL A 304 -20.00 -20.57 51.34
CA VAL A 304 -19.07 -21.53 50.71
C VAL A 304 -19.64 -22.95 50.84
N LYS A 305 -19.82 -23.65 49.70
CA LYS A 305 -19.85 -25.11 49.60
C LYS A 305 -19.20 -25.56 48.29
N THR A 306 -18.35 -26.55 48.46
CA THR A 306 -17.49 -27.24 47.49
C THR A 306 -18.24 -28.21 46.57
N GLU A 307 -17.60 -28.45 45.41
CA GLU A 307 -17.59 -29.68 44.58
C GLU A 307 -18.75 -30.03 43.62
N THR A 308 -18.37 -29.97 42.33
CA THR A 308 -18.44 -30.99 41.26
C THR A 308 -19.76 -31.35 40.53
N THR A 309 -19.60 -31.41 39.20
CA THR A 309 -20.35 -32.12 38.13
C THR A 309 -21.35 -31.35 37.26
N ALA A 310 -20.92 -31.22 35.99
CA ALA A 310 -21.65 -31.38 34.72
C ALA A 310 -22.97 -30.61 34.43
N GLY A 311 -22.94 -29.81 33.36
CA GLY A 311 -24.08 -29.70 32.44
C GLY A 311 -24.48 -28.31 31.91
N VAL A 312 -23.97 -27.97 30.72
CA VAL A 312 -24.69 -27.31 29.59
C VAL A 312 -25.08 -25.81 29.65
N SER A 313 -24.64 -25.12 28.59
CA SER A 313 -25.20 -23.94 27.88
C SER A 313 -25.05 -22.54 28.49
N GLY A 314 -24.32 -21.67 27.76
CA GLY A 314 -24.42 -20.22 27.91
C GLY A 314 -23.28 -19.46 27.22
N SER A 315 -23.61 -18.83 26.09
CA SER A 315 -22.78 -17.95 25.25
C SER A 315 -22.00 -16.85 25.99
N ASN A 316 -20.73 -16.65 25.62
CA ASN A 316 -20.18 -15.33 25.28
C ASN A 316 -18.77 -15.50 24.67
N GLY A 317 -18.65 -15.16 23.39
CA GLY A 317 -17.41 -15.23 22.63
C GLY A 317 -16.43 -14.13 23.06
N VAL A 318 -15.34 -14.54 23.69
CA VAL A 318 -14.11 -13.76 23.77
C VAL A 318 -13.21 -14.28 22.65
N ILE A 319 -12.97 -13.44 21.64
CA ILE A 319 -12.00 -13.73 20.57
C ILE A 319 -10.66 -13.25 21.08
N ASP A 320 -9.86 -14.20 21.56
CA ASP A 320 -8.46 -13.99 21.91
C ASP A 320 -7.62 -13.87 20.62
N LEU A 321 -6.79 -12.82 20.53
CA LEU A 321 -6.04 -12.41 19.33
C LEU A 321 -4.53 -12.52 19.55
N THR A 322 -4.07 -13.57 20.20
CA THR A 322 -2.64 -13.92 20.20
C THR A 322 -2.47 -15.43 20.05
N ASP A 323 -2.25 -15.90 18.82
CA ASP A 323 -1.46 -17.11 18.63
C ASP A 323 -0.62 -16.98 17.35
N ASP A 324 0.69 -16.84 17.56
CA ASP A 324 1.74 -16.87 16.56
C ASP A 324 2.37 -18.27 16.58
N GLY A 325 2.13 -19.06 15.53
CA GLY A 325 2.74 -20.37 15.34
C GLY A 325 2.89 -20.73 13.85
N PRO A 326 4.07 -21.19 13.39
CA PRO A 326 4.37 -21.34 11.96
C PRO A 326 3.82 -22.66 11.40
N VAL A 327 3.06 -22.58 10.30
CA VAL A 327 2.61 -23.79 9.57
C VAL A 327 3.65 -24.19 8.53
N THR A 328 4.35 -25.29 8.81
CA THR A 328 5.16 -26.04 7.85
C THR A 328 4.27 -26.81 6.86
N MET A 329 4.44 -26.57 5.56
CA MET A 329 3.79 -27.33 4.49
C MET A 329 4.53 -28.64 4.24
N THR A 330 3.92 -29.78 4.61
CA THR A 330 4.35 -31.12 4.18
C THR A 330 3.73 -31.52 2.84
N LYS A 331 4.57 -32.05 1.95
CA LYS A 331 4.19 -32.64 0.65
C LYS A 331 3.53 -34.02 0.81
N GLY A 332 2.54 -34.30 -0.03
CA GLY A 332 1.99 -35.65 -0.33
C GLY A 332 0.58 -35.49 -0.90
N GLY A 333 0.11 -36.22 -1.92
CA GLY A 333 0.62 -37.38 -2.63
C GLY A 333 -0.19 -37.60 -3.91
N ARG A 334 0.34 -38.50 -4.75
CA ARG A 334 -0.05 -38.81 -6.12
C ARG A 334 -1.09 -39.93 -6.12
N ALA A 335 -2.24 -39.75 -6.77
CA ALA A 335 -3.19 -40.84 -7.04
C ALA A 335 -3.22 -41.15 -8.54
N LYS A 336 -2.89 -42.40 -8.88
CA LYS A 336 -3.05 -43.01 -10.20
C LYS A 336 -4.48 -43.54 -10.31
N GLY A 337 -5.18 -43.20 -11.39
CA GLY A 337 -6.41 -43.89 -11.82
C GLY A 337 -6.19 -44.48 -13.20
N VAL A 338 -6.18 -45.81 -13.28
CA VAL A 338 -6.14 -46.63 -14.50
C VAL A 338 -7.59 -46.97 -14.86
N VAL A 339 -8.01 -46.71 -16.09
CA VAL A 339 -9.16 -47.40 -16.71
C VAL A 339 -8.77 -47.75 -18.14
N LYS A 340 -9.03 -49.00 -18.54
CA LYS A 340 -8.65 -49.63 -19.80
C LYS A 340 -9.92 -50.07 -20.54
N ARG A 341 -9.92 -49.87 -21.86
CA ARG A 341 -10.68 -50.55 -22.95
C ARG A 341 -12.20 -50.25 -22.99
N GLU A 342 -12.85 -50.13 -24.15
CA GLU A 342 -12.82 -50.99 -25.35
C GLU A 342 -12.97 -50.27 -26.71
N HIS A 343 -12.77 -51.07 -27.76
CA HIS A 343 -12.74 -50.84 -29.20
C HIS A 343 -14.07 -50.35 -29.83
N SER A 344 -13.95 -49.62 -30.95
CA SER A 344 -14.61 -49.98 -32.21
C SER A 344 -13.84 -49.40 -33.40
N GLU A 345 -13.58 -50.27 -34.37
CA GLU A 345 -13.01 -50.00 -35.69
C GLU A 345 -14.04 -49.25 -36.56
N ASP A 346 -13.55 -48.43 -37.49
CA ASP A 346 -14.03 -48.46 -38.88
C ASP A 346 -13.05 -47.70 -39.80
N GLU A 347 -12.72 -48.36 -40.90
CA GLU A 347 -11.97 -47.90 -42.08
C GLU A 347 -12.70 -46.72 -42.77
N VAL A 348 -12.16 -45.88 -43.66
CA VAL A 348 -11.66 -46.20 -45.02
C VAL A 348 -11.06 -44.92 -45.63
N ALA A 349 -9.91 -45.12 -46.30
CA ALA A 349 -9.33 -44.51 -47.50
C ALA A 349 -9.37 -42.99 -47.80
N GLY A 350 -8.24 -42.54 -48.38
CA GLY A 350 -8.24 -41.38 -49.27
C GLY A 350 -6.87 -40.73 -49.44
N GLY A 351 -5.93 -41.39 -50.11
CA GLY A 351 -4.59 -40.85 -50.35
C GLY A 351 -4.55 -39.69 -51.36
N SER A 352 -3.45 -38.93 -51.34
CA SER A 352 -2.71 -38.61 -52.58
C SER A 352 -1.43 -37.77 -52.35
N ARG A 353 -0.36 -38.31 -52.94
CA ARG A 353 0.71 -37.66 -53.72
C ARG A 353 1.84 -36.90 -53.02
N LYS A 354 3.02 -37.53 -53.10
CA LYS A 354 4.35 -36.92 -53.14
C LYS A 354 5.08 -37.39 -54.41
N LYS A 355 6.03 -36.56 -54.88
CA LYS A 355 7.06 -36.73 -55.94
C LYS A 355 6.68 -36.24 -57.34
N GLN A 356 7.29 -35.14 -57.81
CA GLN A 356 8.67 -34.97 -58.33
C GLN A 356 8.85 -35.54 -59.76
N ARG A 357 9.10 -34.63 -60.70
CA ARG A 357 9.98 -34.76 -61.88
C ARG A 357 10.96 -33.58 -61.77
N ALA A 358 12.27 -33.82 -61.65
CA ALA A 358 13.24 -34.22 -62.67
C ALA A 358 13.73 -33.01 -63.48
N GLY A 359 15.02 -32.71 -63.28
CA GLY A 359 15.88 -31.81 -64.05
C GLY A 359 17.32 -32.18 -63.65
N GLU A 360 17.92 -33.02 -64.48
CA GLU A 360 19.30 -33.57 -64.53
C GLU A 360 19.87 -34.36 -63.34
#